data_AF-A0A942FHL1-F1
#
_entry.id   AF-A0A942FHL1-F1
#
_cell.length_a   1.000
_cell.length_b   1.000
_cell.length_c   1.000
_cell.angle_alpha   90.00
_cell.angle_beta   90.00
_cell.angle_gamma   90.00
#
_symmetry.space_group_name_H-M   'P 1'
#
loop_
_entity.id
_entity.type
_entity.pdbx_description
1 polymer ?
#
loop_
_entity_poly.entity_id
_entity_poly.type
_entity_poly.pdbx_seq_one_letter_code
_entity_poly.pdbx_strand_id
1 'polypeptide(L)'
;MKKIYLDKRFWRESKDNWVSFESDPKLRVTKRNIYGRCVPCITNLYQQLQEDKEEIELKEAYHCWKVVAVLRDREECLEVLKEYEENFLQDHFVKGKFGSSQPSKSSKVLMFHTEDEGEKDRFLRELEACVQKINPEGKVFCQKACANLYYELLGDWKEWKEVTGIKNPDVRSALLERIKRLLYWEKGG
;
A
#
# COMPACT_ATOMS: atom_id res chain seq x y z
N MET A 1 24.52 -9.22 7.24
CA MET A 1 23.15 -9.08 7.79
C MET A 1 22.42 -8.03 6.98
N LYS A 2 21.33 -8.39 6.30
CA LYS A 2 20.49 -7.41 5.60
C LYS A 2 19.79 -6.52 6.63
N LYS A 3 19.42 -5.30 6.22
CA LYS A 3 18.69 -4.32 7.05
C LYS A 3 17.56 -3.71 6.24
N ILE A 4 16.53 -3.26 6.93
CA ILE A 4 15.47 -2.40 6.43
C ILE A 4 15.89 -0.95 6.66
N TYR A 5 15.80 -0.16 5.60
CA TYR A 5 16.15 1.24 5.61
C TYR A 5 14.88 2.09 5.51
N LEU A 6 14.79 3.11 6.37
CA LEU A 6 13.67 4.04 6.39
C LEU A 6 13.97 5.26 5.52
N ASP A 7 12.93 5.78 4.88
CA ASP A 7 12.98 7.05 4.17
C ASP A 7 13.36 8.21 5.11
N LYS A 8 14.15 9.17 4.62
CA LYS A 8 14.60 10.35 5.40
C LYS A 8 13.45 11.16 6.00
N ARG A 9 12.24 11.09 5.43
CA ARG A 9 11.02 11.70 5.98
C ARG A 9 10.70 11.21 7.40
N PHE A 10 11.22 10.05 7.81
CA PHE A 10 11.14 9.57 9.19
C PHE A 10 11.64 10.62 10.20
N TRP A 11 12.69 11.38 9.86
CA TRP A 11 13.32 12.36 10.74
C TRP A 11 12.71 13.76 10.64
N ARG A 12 11.60 13.93 9.89
CA ARG A 12 10.87 15.20 9.81
C ARG A 12 9.77 15.25 10.89
N GLU A 13 9.52 16.43 11.45
CA GLU A 13 8.80 16.63 12.72
C GLU A 13 7.32 16.23 12.77
N SER A 14 6.65 15.93 11.64
CA SER A 14 5.23 15.54 11.72
C SER A 14 5.09 14.03 11.99
N LYS A 15 4.51 13.72 13.16
CA LYS A 15 4.20 12.36 13.64
C LYS A 15 3.21 11.60 12.76
N ASP A 16 2.57 12.26 11.80
CA ASP A 16 1.46 11.72 10.99
C ASP A 16 1.82 11.45 9.53
N ASN A 17 3.11 11.48 9.16
CA ASN A 17 3.51 11.17 7.80
C ASN A 17 3.62 9.67 7.53
N TRP A 18 3.30 9.29 6.29
CA TRP A 18 3.72 8.02 5.75
C TRP A 18 5.24 7.98 5.57
N VAL A 19 5.87 6.96 6.15
CA VAL A 19 7.31 6.67 6.03
C VAL A 19 7.47 5.41 5.18
N SER A 20 8.21 5.51 4.08
CA SER A 20 8.56 4.35 3.25
C SER A 20 9.76 3.60 3.85
N PHE A 21 9.83 2.29 3.63
CA PHE A 21 10.98 1.47 3.98
C PHE A 21 11.32 0.46 2.89
N GLU A 22 12.58 0.02 2.82
CA GLU A 22 13.07 -0.94 1.82
C GLU A 22 14.35 -1.65 2.30
N SER A 23 14.62 -2.87 1.83
CA SER A 23 15.91 -3.55 2.04
C SER A 23 17.08 -2.95 1.24
N ASP A 24 16.80 -2.00 0.35
CA ASP A 24 17.80 -1.19 -0.36
C ASP A 24 17.92 0.20 0.32
N PRO A 25 19.14 0.62 0.73
CA PRO A 25 19.35 1.87 1.45
C PRO A 25 18.98 3.14 0.68
N LYS A 26 18.83 3.06 -0.64
CA LYS A 26 18.45 4.18 -1.51
C LYS A 26 16.97 4.14 -1.89
N LEU A 27 16.20 3.16 -1.41
CA LEU A 27 14.79 2.91 -1.73
C LEU A 27 14.55 2.87 -3.26
N ARG A 28 15.44 2.19 -3.99
CA ARG A 28 15.49 2.23 -5.46
C ARG A 28 14.25 1.60 -6.07
N VAL A 29 13.79 0.48 -5.54
CA VAL A 29 12.62 -0.22 -6.07
C VAL A 29 11.35 0.58 -5.80
N THR A 30 11.20 1.14 -4.59
CA THR A 30 10.06 2.00 -4.25
C THR A 30 9.98 3.19 -5.21
N LYS A 31 11.09 3.91 -5.42
CA LYS A 31 11.13 5.08 -6.33
C LYS A 31 10.84 4.69 -7.77
N ARG A 32 11.45 3.59 -8.24
CA ARG A 32 11.20 3.06 -9.59
C ARG A 32 9.74 2.68 -9.78
N ASN A 33 9.12 2.01 -8.80
CA ASN A 33 7.75 1.55 -8.91
C ASN A 33 6.74 2.70 -8.92
N ILE A 34 6.98 3.80 -8.22
CA ILE A 34 6.08 4.97 -8.24
C ILE A 34 5.87 5.44 -9.69
N TYR A 35 6.93 5.73 -10.42
CA TYR A 35 6.84 6.27 -11.77
C TYR A 35 6.72 5.19 -12.86
N GLY A 36 7.29 4.00 -12.63
CA GLY A 36 7.30 2.91 -13.60
C GLY A 36 6.09 1.97 -13.53
N ARG A 37 5.32 1.98 -12.44
CA ARG A 37 4.15 1.09 -12.26
C ARG A 37 2.92 1.83 -11.75
N CYS A 38 3.04 2.53 -10.61
CA CYS A 38 1.88 3.14 -9.97
C CYS A 38 1.26 4.27 -10.79
N VAL A 39 2.07 5.21 -11.29
CA VAL A 39 1.58 6.30 -12.15
C VAL A 39 0.95 5.75 -13.43
N PRO A 40 1.59 4.87 -14.23
CA PRO A 40 0.95 4.25 -15.39
C PRO A 40 -0.36 3.53 -15.07
N CYS A 41 -0.42 2.80 -13.96
CA CYS A 41 -1.61 2.08 -13.53
C CYS A 41 -2.78 3.04 -13.22
N ILE A 42 -2.51 4.14 -12.50
CA ILE A 42 -3.51 5.17 -12.18
C ILE A 42 -3.93 5.91 -13.45
N THR A 43 -3.00 6.21 -14.36
CA THR A 43 -3.30 6.81 -15.67
C THR A 43 -4.19 5.91 -16.52
N ASN A 44 -3.96 4.59 -16.53
CA ASN A 44 -4.81 3.63 -17.21
C ASN A 44 -6.24 3.60 -16.64
N LEU A 45 -6.42 3.70 -15.31
CA LEU A 45 -7.75 3.88 -14.72
C LEU A 45 -8.38 5.20 -15.18
N TYR A 46 -7.64 6.30 -15.13
CA TYR A 46 -8.13 7.61 -15.55
C TYR A 46 -8.66 7.60 -16.98
N GLN A 47 -7.90 7.02 -17.92
CA GLN A 47 -8.29 6.89 -19.32
C GLN A 47 -9.55 6.06 -19.50
N GLN A 48 -9.63 4.88 -18.88
CA GLN A 48 -10.83 4.03 -18.96
C GLN A 48 -12.08 4.71 -18.40
N LEU A 49 -11.93 5.54 -17.36
CA LEU A 49 -13.03 6.34 -16.83
C LEU A 49 -13.47 7.44 -17.80
N GLN A 50 -12.53 8.10 -18.48
CA GLN A 50 -12.82 9.13 -19.51
C GLN A 50 -13.49 8.55 -20.76
N GLU A 51 -13.15 7.31 -21.12
CA GLU A 51 -13.74 6.56 -22.25
C GLU A 51 -15.14 6.01 -21.94
N ASP A 52 -15.69 6.35 -20.77
CA ASP A 52 -16.99 5.88 -20.28
C ASP A 52 -17.15 4.36 -20.25
N LYS A 53 -16.05 3.60 -20.11
CA LYS A 53 -16.12 2.12 -20.05
C LYS A 53 -17.03 1.66 -18.91
N GLU A 54 -17.77 0.57 -19.15
CA GLU A 54 -18.61 -0.10 -18.14
C GLU A 54 -17.81 -1.12 -17.30
N GLU A 55 -16.63 -1.51 -17.80
CA GLU A 55 -15.70 -2.41 -17.13
C GLU A 55 -14.30 -1.80 -17.06
N ILE A 56 -13.56 -2.17 -16.02
CA ILE A 56 -12.19 -1.71 -15.78
C ILE A 56 -11.22 -2.89 -15.91
N GLU A 57 -10.28 -2.77 -16.83
CA GLU A 57 -9.08 -3.61 -16.89
C GLU A 57 -8.09 -3.17 -15.81
N LEU A 58 -7.94 -3.98 -14.76
CA LEU A 58 -7.10 -3.67 -13.60
C LEU A 58 -5.60 -3.82 -13.87
N LYS A 59 -5.22 -4.76 -14.75
CA LYS A 59 -3.81 -5.05 -15.10
C LYS A 59 -2.95 -5.18 -13.84
N GLU A 60 -1.91 -4.36 -13.71
CA GLU A 60 -1.01 -4.32 -12.55
C GLU A 60 -1.72 -4.13 -11.19
N ALA A 61 -2.85 -3.40 -11.14
CA ALA A 61 -3.60 -3.22 -9.89
C ALA A 61 -4.18 -4.54 -9.38
N TYR A 62 -4.45 -5.49 -10.26
CA TYR A 62 -4.92 -6.82 -9.90
C TYR A 62 -3.83 -7.62 -9.20
N HIS A 63 -2.57 -7.49 -9.59
CA HIS A 63 -1.48 -8.27 -8.97
C HIS A 63 -0.80 -7.56 -7.80
N CYS A 64 -1.04 -6.26 -7.60
CA CYS A 64 -0.39 -5.50 -6.55
C CYS A 64 -1.07 -5.73 -5.19
N TRP A 65 -0.31 -6.26 -4.24
CA TRP A 65 -0.75 -6.61 -2.90
C TRP A 65 -0.12 -5.72 -1.83
N LYS A 66 -0.84 -5.56 -0.73
CA LYS A 66 -0.28 -5.10 0.53
C LYS A 66 -0.68 -6.04 1.66
N VAL A 67 0.30 -6.45 2.44
CA VAL A 67 0.12 -7.16 3.71
C VAL A 67 0.24 -6.11 4.81
N VAL A 68 -0.78 -6.03 5.66
CA VAL A 68 -1.06 -4.88 6.52
C VAL A 68 -1.15 -5.34 7.96
N ALA A 69 -0.42 -4.67 8.85
CA ALA A 69 -0.59 -4.75 10.30
C ALA A 69 -1.16 -3.43 10.84
N VAL A 70 -2.15 -3.50 11.72
CA VAL A 70 -2.67 -2.37 12.48
C VAL A 70 -2.10 -2.41 13.89
N LEU A 71 -1.36 -1.37 14.24
CA LEU A 71 -0.55 -1.26 15.45
C LEU A 71 -0.93 0.00 16.24
N ARG A 72 -0.57 0.05 17.53
CA ARG A 72 -0.97 1.13 18.44
C ARG A 72 -0.36 2.47 18.06
N ASP A 73 0.91 2.47 17.66
CA ASP A 73 1.68 3.67 17.41
C ASP A 73 2.85 3.41 16.43
N ARG A 74 3.74 4.40 16.33
CA ARG A 74 4.91 4.34 15.45
C ARG A 74 6.01 3.45 16.03
N GLU A 75 6.14 3.42 17.35
CA GLU A 75 7.11 2.63 18.09
C GLU A 75 6.87 1.14 17.84
N GLU A 76 5.63 0.67 17.93
CA GLU A 76 5.28 -0.71 17.56
C GLU A 76 5.60 -1.05 16.09
N CYS A 77 5.38 -0.10 15.16
CA CYS A 77 5.77 -0.33 13.76
C CYS A 77 7.29 -0.61 13.64
N LEU A 78 8.11 0.07 14.43
CA LEU A 78 9.56 -0.10 14.42
C LEU A 78 9.99 -1.39 15.11
N GLU A 79 9.36 -1.75 16.21
CA GLU A 79 9.60 -3.03 16.88
C GLU A 79 9.28 -4.21 15.96
N VAL A 80 8.15 -4.14 15.23
CA VAL A 80 7.75 -5.19 14.27
C VAL A 80 8.74 -5.26 13.11
N LEU A 81 9.20 -4.13 12.59
CA LEU A 81 10.23 -4.10 11.55
C LEU A 81 11.56 -4.70 12.04
N LYS A 82 11.97 -4.39 13.28
CA LYS A 82 13.18 -4.96 13.88
C LYS A 82 13.07 -6.47 14.08
N GLU A 83 11.96 -6.95 14.60
CA GLU A 83 11.70 -8.39 14.74
C GLU A 83 11.74 -9.08 13.36
N TYR A 84 11.18 -8.45 12.34
CA TYR A 84 11.22 -8.95 10.98
C TYR A 84 12.65 -8.99 10.41
N GLU A 85 13.46 -7.95 10.64
CA GLU A 85 14.88 -7.92 10.27
C GLU A 85 15.67 -9.09 10.87
N GLU A 86 15.43 -9.39 12.14
CA GLU A 86 16.18 -10.39 12.90
C GLU A 86 15.82 -11.83 12.47
N ASN A 87 14.55 -12.08 12.16
CA ASN A 87 14.04 -13.45 11.98
C ASN A 87 13.74 -13.83 10.52
N PHE A 88 13.40 -12.88 9.64
CA PHE A 88 12.81 -13.21 8.32
C PHE A 88 13.49 -12.53 7.13
N LEU A 89 14.32 -11.50 7.33
CA LEU A 89 14.87 -10.71 6.22
C LEU A 89 15.97 -11.41 5.40
N GLN A 90 16.55 -12.51 5.89
CA GLN A 90 17.84 -13.03 5.43
C GLN A 90 17.90 -13.26 3.91
N ASP A 91 16.97 -14.02 3.36
CA ASP A 91 16.95 -14.49 1.97
C ASP A 91 16.05 -13.67 1.04
N HIS A 92 15.30 -12.70 1.58
CA HIS A 92 14.28 -11.99 0.80
C HIS A 92 14.51 -10.48 0.74
N PHE A 93 13.75 -9.83 -0.14
CA PHE A 93 13.73 -8.38 -0.33
C PHE A 93 12.38 -7.87 0.14
N VAL A 94 12.36 -6.80 0.94
CA VAL A 94 11.12 -6.19 1.40
C VAL A 94 11.07 -4.70 1.06
N LYS A 95 9.85 -4.23 0.87
CA LYS A 95 9.51 -2.81 0.68
C LYS A 95 8.13 -2.54 1.26
N GLY A 96 7.91 -1.32 1.70
CA GLY A 96 6.66 -0.99 2.35
C GLY A 96 6.57 0.45 2.82
N LYS A 97 5.56 0.70 3.63
CA LYS A 97 5.39 1.96 4.35
C LYS A 97 4.68 1.76 5.67
N PHE A 98 4.85 2.69 6.58
CA PHE A 98 4.00 2.78 7.76
C PHE A 98 3.59 4.22 8.04
N GLY A 99 2.49 4.39 8.77
CA GLY A 99 1.94 5.69 9.12
C GLY A 99 0.42 5.66 9.25
N SER A 100 -0.21 6.82 9.15
CA SER A 100 -1.66 6.98 9.15
C SER A 100 -2.06 8.04 8.13
N SER A 101 -3.22 7.86 7.50
CA SER A 101 -3.86 8.93 6.71
C SER A 101 -4.80 9.80 7.55
N GLN A 102 -5.02 9.45 8.82
CA GLN A 102 -5.89 10.15 9.76
C GLN A 102 -5.08 10.56 10.99
N PRO A 103 -4.68 11.83 11.10
CA PRO A 103 -3.91 12.33 12.26
C PRO A 103 -4.65 12.12 13.60
N SER A 104 -5.98 12.13 13.58
CA SER A 104 -6.82 11.90 14.76
C SER A 104 -6.82 10.46 15.28
N LYS A 105 -6.34 9.49 14.49
CA LYS A 105 -6.20 8.10 14.94
C LYS A 105 -4.83 7.87 15.54
N SER A 106 -4.81 7.39 16.78
CA SER A 106 -3.60 6.94 17.47
C SER A 106 -2.94 5.78 16.73
N SER A 107 -3.73 4.79 16.32
CA SER A 107 -3.27 3.60 15.60
C SER A 107 -2.50 3.94 14.33
N LYS A 108 -1.40 3.25 14.09
CA LYS A 108 -0.62 3.32 12.85
C LYS A 108 -0.74 2.02 12.08
N VAL A 109 -0.55 2.11 10.77
CA VAL A 109 -0.59 0.99 9.85
C VAL A 109 0.81 0.74 9.35
N LEU A 110 1.28 -0.50 9.44
CA LEU A 110 2.50 -0.99 8.79
C LEU A 110 2.07 -1.85 7.59
N MET A 111 2.66 -1.63 6.42
CA MET A 111 2.35 -2.45 5.25
C MET A 111 3.56 -2.80 4.41
N PHE A 112 3.65 -4.07 4.03
CA PHE A 112 4.59 -4.63 3.07
C PHE A 112 3.91 -4.70 1.71
N HIS A 113 4.61 -4.28 0.65
CA HIS A 113 4.10 -4.35 -0.72
C HIS A 113 4.79 -5.47 -1.49
N THR A 114 4.02 -6.24 -2.24
CA THR A 114 4.53 -7.18 -3.23
C THR A 114 3.58 -7.23 -4.41
N GLU A 115 4.07 -7.74 -5.53
CA GLU A 115 3.28 -7.99 -6.72
C GLU A 115 3.26 -9.49 -7.08
N ASP A 116 3.79 -10.33 -6.18
CA ASP A 116 3.79 -11.78 -6.26
C ASP A 116 2.84 -12.36 -5.19
N GLU A 117 2.02 -13.34 -5.60
CA GLU A 117 1.02 -13.93 -4.72
C GLU A 117 1.64 -14.88 -3.68
N GLY A 118 2.70 -15.61 -4.04
CA GLY A 118 3.44 -16.46 -3.11
C GLY A 118 4.17 -15.64 -2.04
N GLU A 119 4.76 -14.51 -2.42
CA GLU A 119 5.37 -13.56 -1.49
C GLU A 119 4.33 -12.93 -0.57
N LYS A 120 3.11 -12.65 -1.06
CA LYS A 120 2.02 -12.12 -0.22
C LYS A 120 1.70 -13.09 0.91
N ASP A 121 1.53 -14.38 0.61
CA ASP A 121 1.24 -15.39 1.63
C ASP A 121 2.38 -15.58 2.62
N ARG A 122 3.63 -15.51 2.13
CA ARG A 122 4.81 -15.54 2.99
C ARG A 122 4.83 -14.33 3.93
N PHE A 123 4.71 -13.12 3.40
CA PHE A 123 4.68 -11.89 4.20
C PHE A 123 3.54 -11.88 5.21
N LEU A 124 2.38 -12.45 4.87
CA LEU A 124 1.26 -12.58 5.80
C LEU A 124 1.67 -13.39 7.03
N ARG A 125 2.20 -14.60 6.83
CA ARG A 125 2.62 -15.48 7.95
C ARG A 125 3.75 -14.88 8.77
N GLU A 126 4.77 -14.32 8.12
CA GLU A 126 5.93 -13.73 8.81
C GLU A 126 5.53 -12.49 9.61
N LEU A 127 4.69 -11.62 9.03
CA LEU A 127 4.20 -10.43 9.72
C LEU A 127 3.26 -10.79 10.87
N GLU A 128 2.40 -11.80 10.71
CA GLU A 128 1.58 -12.35 11.80
C GLU A 128 2.45 -12.82 12.97
N ALA A 129 3.52 -13.57 12.71
CA ALA A 129 4.44 -14.03 13.75
C ALA A 129 5.11 -12.86 14.49
N CYS A 130 5.62 -11.86 13.75
CA CYS A 130 6.21 -10.67 14.38
C CYS A 130 5.19 -9.88 15.22
N VAL A 131 3.99 -9.65 14.68
CA VAL A 131 2.95 -8.88 15.34
C VAL A 131 2.46 -9.60 16.59
N GLN A 132 2.22 -10.91 16.55
CA GLN A 132 1.78 -11.67 17.72
C GLN A 132 2.77 -11.60 18.89
N LYS A 133 4.09 -11.50 18.61
CA LYS A 133 5.12 -11.36 19.64
C LYS A 133 5.12 -9.98 20.31
N ILE A 134 4.81 -8.93 19.56
CA ILE A 134 4.91 -7.53 20.01
C ILE A 134 3.58 -7.00 20.53
N ASN A 135 2.50 -7.30 19.82
CA ASN A 135 1.14 -6.89 20.13
C ASN A 135 0.17 -8.05 19.79
N PRO A 136 -0.17 -8.89 20.78
CA PRO A 136 -1.10 -10.02 20.60
C PRO A 136 -2.51 -9.63 20.12
N GLU A 137 -2.92 -8.37 20.32
CA GLU A 137 -4.20 -7.83 19.82
C GLU A 137 -4.09 -7.20 18.43
N GLY A 138 -2.87 -7.10 17.90
CA GLY A 138 -2.58 -6.55 16.58
C GLY A 138 -3.25 -7.36 15.48
N LYS A 139 -3.83 -6.66 14.51
CA LYS A 139 -4.51 -7.30 13.37
C LYS A 139 -3.61 -7.30 12.16
N VAL A 140 -3.44 -8.46 11.55
CA VAL A 140 -2.74 -8.62 10.26
C VAL A 140 -3.71 -9.13 9.21
N PHE A 141 -3.65 -8.57 8.01
CA PHE A 141 -4.46 -9.00 6.87
C PHE A 141 -3.81 -8.60 5.55
N CYS A 142 -4.28 -9.15 4.43
CA CYS A 142 -3.88 -8.73 3.10
C CYS A 142 -5.04 -8.09 2.32
N GLN A 143 -4.71 -7.23 1.36
CA GLN A 143 -5.66 -6.65 0.41
C GLN A 143 -4.92 -6.17 -0.84
N LYS A 144 -5.65 -5.90 -1.94
CA LYS A 144 -5.06 -5.24 -3.10
C LYS A 144 -4.50 -3.87 -2.69
N ALA A 145 -3.31 -3.53 -3.18
CA ALA A 145 -2.59 -2.33 -2.75
C ALA A 145 -3.40 -1.05 -2.99
N CYS A 146 -4.01 -0.96 -4.17
CA CYS A 146 -4.85 0.15 -4.59
C CYS A 146 -6.34 -0.02 -4.25
N ALA A 147 -6.74 -0.98 -3.39
CA ALA A 147 -8.14 -1.19 -2.99
C ALA A 147 -8.90 0.12 -2.74
N ASN A 148 -8.34 1.01 -1.91
CA ASN A 148 -8.94 2.29 -1.55
C ASN A 148 -9.19 3.28 -2.71
N LEU A 149 -8.50 3.11 -3.85
CA LEU A 149 -8.71 3.96 -5.03
C LEU A 149 -9.92 3.47 -5.84
N TYR A 150 -10.09 2.16 -5.95
CA TYR A 150 -11.12 1.54 -6.79
C TYR A 150 -12.39 1.17 -6.01
N TYR A 151 -12.33 1.09 -4.68
CA TYR A 151 -13.42 0.55 -3.84
C TYR A 151 -14.77 1.24 -4.09
N GLU A 152 -14.80 2.56 -4.18
CA GLU A 152 -16.04 3.31 -4.42
C GLU A 152 -16.68 2.99 -5.78
N LEU A 153 -15.86 2.58 -6.76
CA LEU A 153 -16.28 2.27 -8.14
C LEU A 153 -16.61 0.78 -8.34
N LEU A 154 -15.76 -0.11 -7.80
CA LEU A 154 -15.77 -1.56 -8.08
C LEU A 154 -16.23 -2.42 -6.87
N GLY A 155 -16.38 -1.83 -5.69
CA GLY A 155 -16.72 -2.54 -4.45
C GLY A 155 -15.57 -3.36 -3.87
N ASP A 156 -15.91 -4.39 -3.08
CA ASP A 156 -14.93 -5.25 -2.38
C ASP A 156 -13.95 -5.91 -3.36
N TRP A 157 -12.65 -5.78 -3.07
CA TRP A 157 -11.57 -6.31 -3.87
C TRP A 157 -11.56 -7.83 -3.97
N LYS A 158 -12.19 -8.51 -3.03
CA LYS A 158 -12.32 -9.98 -3.04
C LYS A 158 -13.14 -10.50 -4.22
N GLU A 159 -13.99 -9.65 -4.80
CA GLU A 159 -14.83 -10.00 -5.94
C GLU A 159 -14.24 -9.55 -7.28
N TRP A 160 -13.09 -8.88 -7.27
CA TRP A 160 -12.47 -8.38 -8.49
C TRP A 160 -11.90 -9.52 -9.33
N LYS A 161 -11.93 -9.29 -10.64
CA LYS A 161 -11.24 -10.06 -11.68
C LYS A 161 -10.31 -9.13 -12.45
N GLU A 162 -9.45 -9.67 -13.32
CA GLU A 162 -8.58 -8.83 -14.16
C GLU A 162 -9.35 -7.77 -14.95
N VAL A 163 -10.56 -8.11 -15.40
CA VAL A 163 -11.58 -7.20 -15.93
C VAL A 163 -12.77 -7.21 -14.98
N THR A 164 -13.07 -6.06 -14.37
CA THR A 164 -14.13 -5.95 -13.35
C THR A 164 -15.17 -4.93 -13.77
N GLY A 165 -16.44 -5.34 -13.79
CA GLY A 165 -17.56 -4.43 -14.05
C GLY A 165 -17.72 -3.36 -12.98
N ILE A 166 -18.06 -2.14 -13.41
CA ILE A 166 -18.34 -1.02 -12.51
C ILE A 166 -19.63 -1.31 -11.75
N LYS A 167 -19.58 -1.22 -10.42
CA LYS A 167 -20.75 -1.41 -9.55
C LYS A 167 -21.45 -0.10 -9.21
N ASN A 168 -20.71 1.01 -9.25
CA ASN A 168 -21.22 2.32 -8.89
C ASN A 168 -20.72 3.35 -9.90
N PRO A 169 -21.43 3.55 -11.02
CA PRO A 169 -21.03 4.51 -12.05
C PRO A 169 -21.13 5.97 -11.57
N ASP A 170 -21.96 6.26 -10.57
CA ASP A 170 -22.22 7.64 -10.11
C ASP A 170 -20.99 8.33 -9.51
N VAL A 171 -20.00 7.56 -9.03
CA VAL A 171 -18.75 8.12 -8.48
C VAL A 171 -17.71 8.46 -9.56
N ARG A 172 -17.96 8.15 -10.84
CA ARG A 172 -17.00 8.33 -11.95
C ARG A 172 -16.43 9.75 -11.98
N SER A 173 -17.28 10.78 -11.96
CA SER A 173 -16.85 12.18 -12.03
C SER A 173 -15.98 12.59 -10.83
N ALA A 174 -16.38 12.18 -9.62
CA ALA A 174 -15.60 12.47 -8.41
C ALA A 174 -14.24 11.74 -8.42
N LEU A 175 -14.21 10.51 -8.93
CA LEU A 175 -13.01 9.71 -9.03
C LEU A 175 -12.05 10.26 -10.10
N LEU A 176 -12.56 10.72 -11.25
CA LEU A 176 -11.78 11.42 -12.28
C LEU A 176 -11.07 12.65 -11.68
N GLU A 177 -11.79 13.51 -10.99
CA GLU A 177 -11.22 14.70 -10.34
C GLU A 177 -10.18 14.34 -9.28
N ARG A 178 -10.45 13.32 -8.47
CA ARG A 178 -9.49 12.82 -7.47
C ARG A 178 -8.21 12.29 -8.13
N ILE A 179 -8.32 11.52 -9.21
CA ILE A 179 -7.16 10.98 -9.93
C ILE A 179 -6.39 12.11 -10.62
N LYS A 180 -7.09 13.08 -11.24
CA LYS A 180 -6.47 14.25 -11.85
C LYS A 180 -5.60 15.02 -10.84
N ARG A 181 -6.13 15.28 -9.65
CA ARG A 181 -5.36 15.93 -8.56
C ARG A 181 -4.15 15.09 -8.12
N LEU A 182 -4.29 13.77 -8.05
CA LEU A 182 -3.20 12.85 -7.70
C LEU A 182 -2.08 12.85 -8.74
N LEU A 183 -2.41 12.84 -10.03
CA LEU A 183 -1.44 12.76 -11.12
C LEU A 183 -0.76 14.09 -11.43
N TYR A 184 -1.51 15.20 -11.40
CA TYR A 184 -1.02 16.50 -11.86
C TYR A 184 -0.72 17.49 -10.73
N TRP A 185 -0.85 17.08 -9.47
CA TRP A 185 -0.58 17.90 -8.28
C TRP A 185 -1.33 19.25 -8.31
N GLU A 186 -2.56 19.27 -8.82
CA GLU A 186 -3.45 20.41 -8.66
C GLU A 186 -3.80 20.52 -7.17
N LYS A 187 -3.28 21.55 -6.49
CA LYS A 187 -3.70 21.90 -5.13
C LYS A 187 -5.21 22.14 -5.19
N GLY A 188 -5.98 21.38 -4.42
CA GLY A 188 -7.39 21.70 -4.19
C GLY A 188 -7.49 23.13 -3.67
N GLY A 189 -8.38 23.91 -4.27
CA GLY A 189 -8.75 25.25 -3.79
C GLY A 189 -9.37 25.21 -2.40
#